data_AF-A0A7C3CCR4-F1
#
_entry.id   AF-A0A7C3CCR4-F1
#
_cell.length_a   1.000
_cell.length_b   1.000
_cell.length_c   1.000
_cell.angle_alpha   90.00
_cell.angle_beta   90.00
_cell.angle_gamma   90.00
#
_symmetry.space_group_name_H-M   'P 1'
#
loop_
_entity.id
_entity.type
_entity.pdbx_description
1 polymer ?
#
loop_
_entity_poly.entity_id
_entity_poly.type
_entity_poly.pdbx_seq_one_letter_code
_entity_poly.pdbx_strand_id
1 'polypeptide(L)'
;MKNKISVIILLSVLLSAPQLLSSQAISVPTEEQVYHSLEEKFEKEEVSEEQLLLFQEKSIQQIKDFFNAAEILSSPTLDSVFRKKLEETVIGYFSSPTDSLFFSKNEKTKGMTVETFLDEFKKGNLEMEEGTLSDFEMTTPVFLDKKYTWEVSFRFSREDTARGDLSATMILKKEKKSFGSVEKEVWDVKFEELKAEEQVWGWK
;
A
#
# COMPACT_ATOMS: atom_id res chain seq x y z
N MET A 1 -38.88 -7.84 59.85
CA MET A 1 -37.79 -7.45 58.92
C MET A 1 -36.47 -7.93 59.48
N LYS A 2 -35.59 -8.41 58.59
CA LYS A 2 -34.21 -8.92 58.80
C LYS A 2 -34.10 -10.43 58.98
N ASN A 3 -34.20 -11.16 57.86
CA ASN A 3 -33.49 -12.42 57.70
C ASN A 3 -32.02 -12.08 57.40
N LYS A 4 -31.14 -12.39 58.34
CA LYS A 4 -29.69 -12.48 58.13
C LYS A 4 -29.28 -13.88 58.57
N ILE A 5 -28.92 -14.72 57.62
CA ILE A 5 -28.09 -15.89 57.90
C ILE A 5 -26.85 -15.74 57.02
N SER A 6 -25.80 -15.20 57.64
CA SER A 6 -24.43 -15.29 57.15
C SER A 6 -23.82 -16.58 57.69
N VAL A 7 -23.37 -17.43 56.76
CA VAL A 7 -22.04 -18.06 56.67
C VAL A 7 -21.34 -18.41 57.99
N ILE A 8 -20.91 -19.67 58.15
CA ILE A 8 -19.49 -20.09 58.21
C ILE A 8 -19.39 -21.62 58.44
N ILE A 9 -18.91 -22.37 57.42
CA ILE A 9 -17.68 -23.19 57.34
C ILE A 9 -17.53 -24.31 58.39
N LEU A 10 -17.45 -25.58 57.96
CA LEU A 10 -16.22 -26.40 58.00
C LEU A 10 -16.48 -27.87 57.59
N LEU A 11 -15.61 -28.36 56.69
CA LEU A 11 -14.96 -29.69 56.65
C LEU A 11 -15.86 -30.94 56.73
N SER A 12 -15.72 -32.02 55.95
CA SER A 12 -14.61 -32.56 55.18
C SER A 12 -15.05 -33.95 54.71
N VAL A 13 -15.10 -34.20 53.39
CA VAL A 13 -14.87 -35.55 52.83
C VAL A 13 -14.13 -35.38 51.51
N LEU A 14 -12.80 -35.36 51.64
CA LEU A 14 -11.93 -35.92 50.61
C LEU A 14 -12.23 -37.42 50.51
N LEU A 15 -11.99 -37.97 49.31
CA LEU A 15 -12.07 -39.38 48.90
C LEU A 15 -13.39 -39.77 48.23
N SER A 16 -13.47 -39.56 46.92
CA SER A 16 -13.21 -40.63 45.93
C SER A 16 -13.91 -40.35 44.60
N ALA A 17 -13.21 -39.67 43.68
CA ALA A 17 -13.42 -39.83 42.24
C ALA A 17 -12.21 -39.27 41.48
N PRO A 18 -11.25 -40.11 41.04
CA PRO A 18 -10.27 -39.70 40.06
C PRO A 18 -10.92 -39.86 38.69
N GLN A 19 -11.66 -38.86 38.21
CA GLN A 19 -12.14 -38.87 36.82
C GLN A 19 -11.98 -37.50 36.17
N LEU A 20 -10.99 -37.47 35.27
CA LEU A 20 -10.95 -36.66 34.06
C LEU A 20 -10.78 -35.16 34.26
N LEU A 21 -9.57 -34.79 34.69
CA LEU A 21 -8.91 -33.63 34.09
C LEU A 21 -8.82 -33.91 32.59
N SER A 22 -9.83 -33.46 31.85
CA SER A 22 -9.72 -33.25 30.42
C SER A 22 -8.63 -32.19 30.24
N SER A 23 -7.39 -32.64 30.03
CA SER A 23 -6.39 -31.83 29.38
C SER A 23 -6.97 -31.46 28.03
N GLN A 24 -7.61 -30.30 27.94
CA GLN A 24 -7.70 -29.61 26.66
C GLN A 24 -6.26 -29.29 26.31
N ALA A 25 -5.63 -30.19 25.55
CA ALA A 25 -4.46 -29.84 24.79
C ALA A 25 -4.88 -28.65 23.93
N ILE A 26 -4.45 -27.44 24.32
CA ILE A 26 -4.42 -26.32 23.40
C ILE A 26 -3.51 -26.80 22.28
N SER A 27 -4.11 -27.27 21.19
CA SER A 27 -3.38 -27.66 20.01
C SER A 27 -2.76 -26.38 19.47
N VAL A 28 -1.49 -26.14 19.82
CA VAL A 28 -0.68 -25.17 19.11
C VAL A 28 -0.75 -25.58 17.65
N PRO A 29 -1.25 -24.71 16.75
CA PRO A 29 -1.33 -25.07 15.34
C PRO A 29 0.06 -25.49 14.88
N THR A 30 0.15 -26.65 14.25
CA THR A 30 1.40 -27.09 13.63
C THR A 30 1.79 -26.09 12.56
N GLU A 31 3.09 -25.90 12.31
CA GLU A 31 3.58 -24.95 11.28
C GLU A 31 2.86 -25.16 9.94
N GLU A 32 2.63 -26.42 9.54
CA GLU A 32 1.87 -26.77 8.33
C GLU A 32 0.43 -26.22 8.32
N GLN A 33 -0.27 -26.21 9.45
CA GLN A 33 -1.62 -25.63 9.54
C GLN A 33 -1.59 -24.11 9.43
N VAL A 34 -0.56 -23.46 9.99
CA VAL A 34 -0.34 -22.02 9.81
C VAL A 34 -0.06 -21.71 8.34
N TYR A 35 0.81 -22.48 7.68
CA TYR A 35 1.12 -22.33 6.25
C TYR A 35 -0.12 -22.54 5.38
N HIS A 36 -0.91 -23.59 5.61
CA HIS A 36 -2.15 -23.83 4.86
C HIS A 36 -3.17 -22.70 5.06
N SER A 37 -3.35 -22.22 6.30
CA SER A 37 -4.26 -21.10 6.56
C SER A 37 -3.80 -19.77 5.93
N LEU A 38 -2.48 -19.60 5.74
CA LEU A 38 -1.91 -18.46 5.02
C LEU A 38 -2.12 -18.63 3.52
N GLU A 39 -1.88 -19.82 2.96
CA GLU A 39 -2.12 -20.11 1.54
C GLU A 39 -3.58 -19.89 1.16
N GLU A 40 -4.53 -20.38 1.96
CA GLU A 40 -5.96 -20.18 1.72
C GLU A 40 -6.35 -18.69 1.75
N LYS A 41 -5.66 -17.86 2.55
CA LYS A 41 -5.84 -16.40 2.56
C LYS A 41 -5.30 -15.72 1.29
N PHE A 42 -4.25 -16.27 0.67
CA PHE A 42 -3.73 -15.74 -0.61
C PHE A 42 -4.59 -16.14 -1.81
N GLU A 43 -5.31 -17.26 -1.71
CA GLU A 43 -6.16 -17.77 -2.79
C GLU A 43 -7.52 -17.05 -2.89
N LYS A 44 -8.01 -16.41 -1.82
CA LYS A 44 -9.29 -15.66 -1.85
C LYS A 44 -9.34 -14.65 -3.00
N GLU A 45 -10.51 -14.59 -3.65
CA GLU A 45 -10.79 -13.67 -4.76
C GLU A 45 -10.95 -12.21 -4.28
N GLU A 46 -11.31 -12.04 -3.01
CA GLU A 46 -11.50 -10.76 -2.34
C GLU A 46 -10.70 -10.70 -1.03
N VAL A 47 -10.24 -9.50 -0.65
CA VAL A 47 -9.54 -9.24 0.61
C VAL A 47 -10.53 -8.76 1.68
N SER A 48 -10.24 -9.00 2.96
CA SER A 48 -11.11 -8.50 4.03
C SER A 48 -11.03 -6.98 4.18
N GLU A 49 -12.04 -6.38 4.82
CA GLU A 49 -12.07 -4.93 5.07
C GLU A 49 -10.84 -4.45 5.85
N GLU A 50 -10.39 -5.22 6.85
CA GLU A 50 -9.20 -4.89 7.62
C GLU A 50 -7.93 -4.94 6.77
N GLN A 51 -7.85 -5.86 5.81
CA GLN A 51 -6.73 -5.92 4.87
C GLN A 51 -6.77 -4.76 3.89
N LEU A 52 -7.95 -4.34 3.44
CA LEU A 52 -8.10 -3.17 2.55
C LEU A 52 -7.55 -1.90 3.20
N LEU A 53 -7.81 -1.67 4.49
CA LEU A 53 -7.25 -0.53 5.22
C LEU A 53 -5.72 -0.53 5.19
N LEU A 54 -5.07 -1.68 5.38
CA LEU A 54 -3.62 -1.80 5.29
C LEU A 54 -3.08 -1.51 3.88
N PHE A 55 -3.80 -1.93 2.84
CA PHE A 55 -3.42 -1.63 1.45
C PHE A 55 -3.63 -0.15 1.10
N GLN A 56 -4.64 0.48 1.68
CA GLN A 56 -4.85 1.92 1.56
C GLN A 56 -3.69 2.69 2.23
N GLU A 57 -3.27 2.34 3.44
CA GLU A 57 -2.08 2.94 4.07
C GLU A 57 -0.81 2.72 3.24
N LYS A 58 -0.62 1.52 2.71
CA LYS A 58 0.50 1.20 1.81
C LYS A 58 0.49 2.09 0.55
N SER A 59 -0.67 2.45 0.02
CA SER A 59 -0.76 3.32 -1.15
C SER A 59 -0.23 4.72 -0.89
N ILE A 60 -0.48 5.27 0.30
CA ILE A 60 0.09 6.56 0.73
C ILE A 60 1.62 6.47 0.79
N GLN A 61 2.16 5.38 1.32
CA GLN A 61 3.62 5.19 1.36
C GLN A 61 4.20 5.06 -0.05
N GLN A 62 3.56 4.34 -0.96
CA GLN A 62 4.00 4.24 -2.35
C GLN A 62 3.96 5.59 -3.08
N ILE A 63 2.97 6.45 -2.81
CA ILE A 63 2.96 7.84 -3.33
C ILE A 63 4.20 8.58 -2.86
N LYS A 64 4.51 8.53 -1.57
CA LYS A 64 5.72 9.18 -1.02
C LYS A 64 6.99 8.63 -1.65
N ASP A 65 7.11 7.31 -1.76
CA ASP A 65 8.28 6.66 -2.33
C ASP A 65 8.47 7.02 -3.82
N PHE A 66 7.37 7.12 -4.59
CA PHE A 66 7.40 7.58 -5.96
C PHE A 66 7.91 9.03 -6.08
N PHE A 67 7.38 9.95 -5.27
CA PHE A 67 7.83 11.35 -5.26
C PHE A 67 9.31 11.46 -4.89
N ASN A 68 9.76 10.74 -3.86
CA ASN A 68 11.16 10.70 -3.46
C ASN A 68 12.06 10.13 -4.57
N ALA A 69 11.61 9.07 -5.25
CA ALA A 69 12.36 8.48 -6.35
C ALA A 69 12.48 9.45 -7.53
N ALA A 70 11.40 10.15 -7.88
CA ALA A 70 11.39 11.14 -8.94
C ALA A 70 12.28 12.36 -8.61
N GLU A 71 12.30 12.80 -7.35
CA GLU A 71 13.24 13.83 -6.87
C GLU A 71 14.70 13.37 -7.05
N ILE A 72 15.05 12.17 -6.61
CA ILE A 72 16.41 11.64 -6.75
C ILE A 72 16.80 11.49 -8.24
N LEU A 73 15.87 11.08 -9.11
CA LEU A 73 16.11 10.95 -10.55
C LEU A 73 16.40 12.30 -11.23
N SER A 74 15.92 13.41 -10.66
CA SER A 74 16.21 14.75 -11.16
C SER A 74 17.68 15.15 -10.96
N SER A 75 18.41 14.48 -10.07
CA SER A 75 19.83 14.80 -9.81
C SER A 75 20.73 14.44 -11.00
N PRO A 76 21.51 15.39 -11.55
CA PRO A 76 22.40 15.14 -12.67
C PRO A 76 23.64 14.32 -12.29
N THR A 77 23.92 14.16 -10.99
CA THR A 77 25.12 13.48 -10.48
C THR A 77 24.91 11.98 -10.24
N LEU A 78 23.72 11.47 -10.55
CA LEU A 78 23.35 10.09 -10.30
C LEU A 78 24.14 9.11 -11.19
N ASP A 79 24.79 8.12 -10.58
CA ASP A 79 25.45 7.04 -11.33
C ASP A 79 24.45 6.27 -12.19
N SER A 80 24.89 5.84 -13.38
CA SER A 80 24.06 5.18 -14.39
C SER A 80 23.43 3.87 -13.93
N VAL A 81 24.14 3.07 -13.12
CA VAL A 81 23.62 1.78 -12.60
C VAL A 81 22.54 2.04 -11.57
N PHE A 82 22.77 3.01 -10.68
CA PHE A 82 21.79 3.38 -9.68
C PHE A 82 20.55 4.03 -10.31
N ARG A 83 20.73 4.91 -11.29
CA ARG A 83 19.65 5.52 -12.08
C ARG A 83 18.75 4.46 -12.69
N LYS A 84 19.31 3.46 -13.36
CA LYS A 84 18.53 2.38 -13.98
C LYS A 84 17.68 1.60 -12.96
N LYS A 85 18.24 1.28 -11.79
CA LYS A 85 17.48 0.58 -10.73
C LYS A 85 16.33 1.44 -10.20
N LEU A 86 16.55 2.75 -10.09
CA LEU A 86 15.53 3.69 -9.63
C LEU A 86 14.42 3.87 -10.68
N GLU A 87 14.77 3.93 -11.96
CA GLU A 87 13.81 3.89 -13.08
C GLU A 87 12.97 2.61 -13.06
N GLU A 88 13.60 1.43 -12.89
CA GLU A 88 12.90 0.14 -12.72
C GLU A 88 11.97 0.14 -11.51
N THR A 89 12.36 0.81 -10.42
CA THR A 89 11.55 0.95 -9.20
C THR A 89 10.33 1.82 -9.47
N VAL A 90 10.51 2.96 -10.13
CA VAL A 90 9.42 3.86 -10.52
C VAL A 90 8.42 3.14 -11.42
N ILE A 91 8.89 2.46 -12.46
CA ILE A 91 8.04 1.64 -13.35
C ILE A 91 7.29 0.59 -12.53
N GLY A 92 7.96 -0.06 -11.57
CA GLY A 92 7.38 -1.09 -10.72
C GLY A 92 6.24 -0.61 -9.80
N TYR A 93 6.12 0.70 -9.56
CA TYR A 93 4.96 1.24 -8.84
C TYR A 93 3.70 1.32 -9.70
N PHE A 94 3.82 1.37 -11.03
CA PHE A 94 2.68 1.42 -11.94
C PHE A 94 2.24 0.03 -12.36
N SER A 95 0.97 -0.07 -12.74
CA SER A 95 0.36 -1.33 -13.17
C SER A 95 0.78 -1.73 -14.58
N SER A 96 1.14 -0.74 -15.39
CA SER A 96 1.69 -0.84 -16.74
C SER A 96 2.60 0.38 -17.03
N PRO A 97 3.67 0.23 -17.85
CA PRO A 97 4.46 1.37 -18.32
C PRO A 97 3.68 2.39 -19.14
N THR A 98 2.52 1.99 -19.69
CA THR A 98 1.60 2.84 -20.45
C THR A 98 0.61 3.61 -19.58
N ASP A 99 0.63 3.38 -18.27
CA ASP A 99 -0.23 4.10 -17.33
C ASP A 99 0.04 5.60 -17.41
N SER A 100 -1.02 6.37 -17.17
CA SER A 100 -1.06 7.77 -17.56
C SER A 100 -0.67 8.68 -16.41
N LEU A 101 0.32 9.52 -16.68
CA LEU A 101 0.71 10.65 -15.86
C LEU A 101 0.18 11.94 -16.51
N PHE A 102 -0.68 12.66 -15.81
CA PHE A 102 -1.29 13.90 -16.32
C PHE A 102 -0.64 15.12 -15.68
N PHE A 103 -0.07 15.96 -16.55
CA PHE A 103 0.63 17.18 -16.15
C PHE A 103 -0.06 18.40 -16.70
N SER A 104 -0.34 19.38 -15.85
CA SER A 104 -0.88 20.67 -16.28
C SER A 104 0.26 21.64 -16.61
N LYS A 105 0.42 22.01 -17.89
CA LYS A 105 1.33 23.08 -18.34
C LYS A 105 0.52 24.14 -19.08
N ASN A 106 0.55 25.39 -18.59
CA ASN A 106 -0.13 26.54 -19.21
C ASN A 106 -1.63 26.26 -19.48
N GLU A 107 -2.37 25.80 -18.46
CA GLU A 107 -3.81 25.47 -18.53
C GLU A 107 -4.16 24.31 -19.51
N LYS A 108 -3.14 23.63 -20.07
CA LYS A 108 -3.33 22.42 -20.87
C LYS A 108 -2.81 21.21 -20.11
N THR A 109 -3.71 20.27 -19.83
CA THR A 109 -3.36 18.96 -19.32
C THR A 109 -2.75 18.13 -20.45
N LYS A 110 -1.50 17.72 -20.28
CA LYS A 110 -0.80 16.79 -21.16
C LYS A 110 -0.62 15.46 -20.43
N GLY A 111 -1.27 14.42 -20.94
CA GLY A 111 -0.99 13.05 -20.54
C GLY A 111 0.33 12.56 -21.15
N MET A 112 1.10 11.78 -20.40
CA MET A 112 2.23 11.00 -20.92
C MET A 112 2.32 9.66 -20.21
N THR A 113 3.04 8.71 -20.81
CA THR A 113 3.35 7.43 -20.18
C THR A 113 4.47 7.57 -19.16
N VAL A 114 4.59 6.59 -18.25
CA VAL A 114 5.70 6.52 -17.27
C VAL A 114 7.06 6.48 -17.98
N GLU A 115 7.17 5.73 -19.08
CA GLU A 115 8.40 5.67 -19.87
C GLU A 115 8.79 7.04 -20.45
N THR A 116 7.79 7.77 -20.97
CA THR A 116 8.01 9.12 -21.51
C THR A 116 8.46 10.07 -20.40
N PHE A 117 7.82 9.99 -19.23
CA PHE A 117 8.18 10.77 -18.05
C PHE A 117 9.64 10.56 -17.63
N LEU A 118 10.08 9.30 -17.55
CA LEU A 118 11.47 8.96 -17.19
C LEU A 118 12.48 9.44 -18.25
N ASP A 119 12.14 9.33 -19.54
CA ASP A 119 12.98 9.82 -20.62
C ASP A 119 13.14 11.35 -20.59
N GLU A 120 12.08 12.08 -20.24
CA GLU A 120 12.13 13.54 -20.09
C GLU A 120 12.99 13.99 -18.89
N PHE A 121 12.99 13.25 -17.77
CA PHE A 121 13.96 13.46 -16.69
C PHE A 121 15.40 13.24 -17.14
N LYS A 122 15.66 12.16 -17.88
CA LYS A 122 16.99 11.84 -18.39
C LYS A 122 17.53 12.92 -19.34
N LYS A 123 16.65 13.57 -20.09
CA LYS A 123 16.98 14.71 -20.96
C LYS A 123 17.13 16.03 -20.22
N GLY A 124 16.73 16.11 -18.95
CA GLY A 124 16.73 17.35 -18.16
C GLY A 124 15.60 18.31 -18.52
N ASN A 125 14.55 17.83 -19.20
CA ASN A 125 13.39 18.66 -19.57
C ASN A 125 12.39 18.77 -18.41
N LEU A 126 12.45 17.83 -17.47
CA LEU A 126 11.66 17.81 -16.25
C LEU A 126 12.59 17.91 -15.04
N GLU A 127 12.21 18.77 -14.10
CA GLU A 127 12.80 18.79 -12.77
C GLU A 127 11.70 18.73 -11.72
N MET A 128 12.01 17.97 -10.68
CA MET A 128 11.18 17.87 -9.51
C MET A 128 11.97 18.45 -8.35
N GLU A 129 11.47 19.57 -7.85
CA GLU A 129 12.03 20.17 -6.65
C GLU A 129 11.53 19.41 -5.42
N GLU A 130 12.35 19.41 -4.37
CA GLU A 130 11.99 18.88 -3.06
C GLU A 130 10.68 19.52 -2.57
N GLY A 131 9.81 18.69 -2.00
CA GLY A 131 8.52 19.16 -1.49
C GLY A 131 7.89 18.20 -0.51
N THR A 132 6.89 18.69 0.21
CA THR A 132 6.17 17.93 1.23
C THR A 132 4.79 17.53 0.73
N LEU A 133 4.44 16.26 0.94
CA LEU A 133 3.12 15.71 0.69
C LEU A 133 2.27 15.72 1.95
N SER A 134 1.04 16.23 1.88
CA SER A 134 0.12 16.35 3.01
C SER A 134 -1.34 16.13 2.62
N ASP A 135 -2.24 16.18 3.61
CA ASP A 135 -3.69 16.18 3.43
C ASP A 135 -4.22 15.03 2.56
N PHE A 136 -3.75 13.81 2.84
CA PHE A 136 -4.20 12.60 2.15
C PHE A 136 -5.65 12.29 2.50
N GLU A 137 -6.49 12.23 1.48
CA GLU A 137 -7.88 11.79 1.54
C GLU A 137 -8.08 10.64 0.55
N MET A 138 -8.95 9.67 0.88
CA MET A 138 -9.12 8.46 0.09
C MET A 138 -10.59 8.13 -0.11
N THR A 139 -10.94 7.67 -1.29
CA THR A 139 -12.28 7.12 -1.54
C THR A 139 -12.40 5.70 -0.98
N THR A 140 -13.64 5.25 -0.79
CA THR A 140 -13.90 3.84 -0.50
C THR A 140 -13.45 2.96 -1.68
N PRO A 141 -12.71 1.87 -1.45
CA PRO A 141 -12.32 0.95 -2.52
C PRO A 141 -13.54 0.28 -3.16
N VAL A 142 -13.55 0.22 -4.49
CA VAL A 142 -14.57 -0.47 -5.28
C VAL A 142 -13.94 -1.69 -5.95
N PHE A 143 -14.56 -2.86 -5.77
CA PHE A 143 -14.14 -4.08 -6.45
C PHE A 143 -14.83 -4.20 -7.80
N LEU A 144 -14.05 -4.21 -8.89
CA LEU A 144 -14.53 -4.38 -10.25
C LEU A 144 -13.46 -5.11 -11.07
N ASP A 145 -13.86 -6.00 -11.97
CA ASP A 145 -12.95 -6.72 -12.88
C ASP A 145 -11.75 -7.38 -12.17
N LYS A 146 -12.00 -8.00 -11.02
CA LYS A 146 -10.99 -8.71 -10.20
C LYS A 146 -9.87 -7.83 -9.62
N LYS A 147 -10.11 -6.52 -9.51
CA LYS A 147 -9.23 -5.58 -8.80
C LYS A 147 -10.04 -4.67 -7.89
N TYR A 148 -9.43 -4.20 -6.82
CA TYR A 148 -9.97 -3.03 -6.10
C TYR A 148 -9.39 -1.76 -6.71
N THR A 149 -10.20 -0.71 -6.78
CA THR A 149 -9.80 0.61 -7.26
C THR A 149 -10.25 1.67 -6.26
N TRP A 150 -9.39 2.62 -5.94
CA TRP A 150 -9.72 3.81 -5.14
C TRP A 150 -8.90 5.00 -5.60
N GLU A 151 -9.37 6.19 -5.27
CA GLU A 151 -8.65 7.43 -5.51
C GLU A 151 -8.03 7.93 -4.21
N VAL A 152 -6.83 8.51 -4.32
CA VAL A 152 -6.11 9.18 -3.25
C VAL A 152 -5.87 10.61 -3.66
N SER A 153 -6.53 11.55 -2.99
CA SER A 153 -6.31 12.98 -3.17
C SER A 153 -5.32 13.47 -2.13
N PHE A 154 -4.38 14.32 -2.50
CA PHE A 154 -3.35 14.84 -1.59
C PHE A 154 -2.79 16.16 -2.09
N ARG A 155 -2.10 16.87 -1.20
CA ARG A 155 -1.44 18.14 -1.52
C ARG A 155 0.05 17.96 -1.64
N PHE A 156 0.63 18.66 -2.60
CA PHE A 156 2.07 18.87 -2.69
C PHE A 156 2.38 20.34 -2.45
N SER A 157 3.35 20.59 -1.58
CA SER A 157 3.78 21.93 -1.19
C SER A 157 5.29 22.05 -1.23
N ARG A 158 5.78 23.21 -1.66
CA ARG A 158 7.18 23.61 -1.65
C ARG A 158 7.35 24.80 -0.70
N GLU A 159 8.53 24.98 -0.11
CA GLU A 159 8.76 26.05 0.88
C GLU A 159 8.43 27.46 0.33
N ASP A 160 8.65 27.70 -0.98
CA ASP A 160 8.57 29.05 -1.58
C ASP A 160 7.59 29.17 -2.78
N THR A 161 6.79 28.15 -3.10
CA THR A 161 5.89 28.15 -4.29
C THR A 161 4.47 27.66 -4.01
N ALA A 162 3.59 27.84 -5.03
CA ALA A 162 2.18 27.50 -4.98
C ALA A 162 1.93 26.05 -4.55
N ARG A 163 0.85 25.84 -3.79
CA ARG A 163 0.33 24.51 -3.46
C ARG A 163 -0.41 23.96 -4.68
N GLY A 164 -0.17 22.70 -4.99
CA GLY A 164 -0.93 21.97 -6.01
C GLY A 164 -1.69 20.81 -5.38
N ASP A 165 -2.93 20.63 -5.81
CA ASP A 165 -3.74 19.48 -5.44
C ASP A 165 -3.47 18.35 -6.46
N LEU A 166 -3.32 17.13 -5.97
CA LEU A 166 -3.08 15.93 -6.78
C LEU A 166 -4.09 14.86 -6.47
N SER A 167 -4.29 13.98 -7.44
CA SER A 167 -5.01 12.73 -7.25
C SER A 167 -4.28 11.57 -7.89
N ALA A 168 -4.29 10.42 -7.23
CA ALA A 168 -3.78 9.16 -7.76
C ALA A 168 -4.89 8.10 -7.76
N THR A 169 -5.09 7.45 -8.89
CA THR A 169 -5.92 6.24 -8.97
C THR A 169 -5.06 5.04 -8.64
N MET A 170 -5.40 4.39 -7.53
CA MET A 170 -4.72 3.22 -7.01
C MET A 170 -5.51 1.97 -7.33
N ILE A 171 -4.80 0.89 -7.63
CA ILE A 171 -5.40 -0.43 -7.80
C ILE A 171 -4.74 -1.46 -6.89
N LEU A 172 -5.53 -2.41 -6.41
CA LEU A 172 -5.08 -3.63 -5.77
C LEU A 172 -5.40 -4.80 -6.69
N LYS A 173 -4.38 -5.45 -7.23
CA LYS A 173 -4.52 -6.62 -8.11
C LYS A 173 -3.57 -7.73 -7.69
N LYS A 174 -3.90 -8.98 -8.05
CA LYS A 174 -2.96 -10.10 -7.88
C LYS A 174 -1.85 -10.00 -8.91
N GLU A 175 -0.60 -10.07 -8.45
CA GLU A 175 0.58 -10.18 -9.28
C GLU A 175 1.36 -11.45 -8.94
N LYS A 176 1.95 -12.07 -9.96
CA LYS A 176 2.86 -13.19 -9.76
C LYS A 176 4.19 -12.67 -9.24
N LYS A 177 4.62 -13.16 -8.09
CA LYS A 177 5.94 -12.87 -7.52
C LYS A 177 6.69 -14.16 -7.26
N SER A 178 7.99 -14.14 -7.54
CA SER A 178 8.89 -15.26 -7.31
C SER A 178 9.50 -15.17 -5.92
N PHE A 179 9.40 -16.25 -5.15
CA PHE A 179 10.00 -16.45 -3.84
C PHE A 179 10.98 -17.62 -3.94
N GLY A 180 12.22 -17.33 -4.35
CA GLY A 180 13.20 -18.36 -4.70
C GLY A 180 12.76 -19.10 -5.97
N SER A 181 12.49 -20.40 -5.87
CA SER A 181 12.02 -21.24 -6.98
C SER A 181 10.49 -21.34 -7.08
N VAL A 182 9.74 -20.72 -6.17
CA VAL A 182 8.29 -20.82 -6.10
C VAL A 182 7.66 -19.52 -6.59
N GLU A 183 6.71 -19.59 -7.51
CA GLU A 183 5.88 -18.44 -7.89
C GLU A 183 4.55 -18.47 -7.14
N LYS A 184 4.14 -17.32 -6.61
CA LYS A 184 2.85 -17.15 -5.94
C LYS A 184 2.15 -15.89 -6.44
N GLU A 185 0.84 -15.95 -6.53
CA GLU A 185 0.00 -14.76 -6.75
C GLU A 185 -0.23 -14.06 -5.43
N VAL A 186 0.15 -12.79 -5.37
CA VAL A 186 -0.01 -11.95 -4.17
C VAL A 186 -0.67 -10.64 -4.55
N TRP A 187 -1.49 -10.13 -3.65
CA TRP A 187 -2.07 -8.80 -3.81
C TRP A 187 -0.99 -7.73 -3.74
N ASP A 188 -0.95 -6.87 -4.75
CA ASP A 188 -0.05 -5.72 -4.79
C ASP A 188 -0.80 -4.45 -5.17
N VAL A 189 -0.35 -3.35 -4.56
CA VAL A 189 -0.89 -2.01 -4.80
C VAL A 189 -0.05 -1.36 -5.88
N LYS A 190 -0.72 -0.78 -6.87
CA LYS A 190 -0.10 -0.08 -8.00
C LYS A 190 -0.81 1.23 -8.30
N PHE A 191 -0.09 2.16 -8.91
CA PHE A 191 -0.69 3.27 -9.64
C PHE A 191 -1.31 2.76 -10.94
N GLU A 192 -2.50 3.24 -11.24
CA GLU A 192 -3.08 3.20 -12.59
C GLU A 192 -3.01 4.59 -13.24
N GLU A 193 -3.11 5.64 -12.42
CA GLU A 193 -3.10 7.02 -12.89
C GLU A 193 -2.59 7.97 -11.80
N LEU A 194 -1.89 9.03 -12.19
CA LEU A 194 -1.55 10.15 -11.31
C LEU A 194 -1.80 11.47 -12.05
N LYS A 195 -2.58 12.34 -11.42
CA LYS A 195 -3.03 13.64 -11.93
C LYS A 195 -2.56 14.76 -11.01
N ALA A 196 -2.08 15.84 -11.61
CA ALA A 196 -1.77 17.08 -10.91
C ALA A 196 -2.69 18.22 -11.41
N GLU A 197 -3.48 18.78 -10.50
CA GLU A 197 -4.22 20.02 -10.71
C GLU A 197 -3.30 21.19 -10.37
N GLU A 198 -2.88 21.93 -11.41
CA GLU A 198 -1.98 23.11 -11.37
C GLU A 198 -0.51 22.89 -10.90
N GLN A 199 0.44 23.50 -11.62
CA GLN A 199 1.87 23.81 -11.31
C GLN A 199 2.72 22.93 -10.34
N VAL A 200 2.41 21.64 -10.11
CA VAL A 200 3.25 20.76 -9.25
C VAL A 200 4.60 20.42 -9.89
N TRP A 201 4.70 20.47 -11.22
CA TRP A 201 5.87 20.00 -11.97
C TRP A 201 6.52 21.14 -12.76
N GLY A 202 7.81 21.37 -12.53
CA GLY A 202 8.60 22.37 -13.22
C GLY A 202 9.05 21.83 -14.58
N TRP A 203 8.44 22.31 -15.65
CA TRP A 203 9.00 22.13 -16.99
C TRP A 203 10.02 23.23 -17.24
N LYS A 204 11.24 22.87 -17.62
CA LYS A 204 12.20 23.82 -18.18
C LYS A 204 11.82 24.24 -19.60
#